data_AF-A0AAD4CDT9-F1
#
_entry.id   AF-A0AAD4CDT9-F1
#
_cell.length_a   1.000
_cell.length_b   1.000
_cell.length_c   1.000
_cell.angle_alpha   90.00
_cell.angle_beta   90.00
_cell.angle_gamma   90.00
#
_symmetry.space_group_name_H-M   'P 1'
#
loop_
_entity.id
_entity.type
_entity.pdbx_description
1 polymer ?
#
loop_
_entity_poly.entity_id
_entity_poly.type
_entity_poly.pdbx_seq_one_letter_code
_entity_poly.pdbx_strand_id
1 'polypeptide(L)'
;MAINRLLPSLLLQLSFWSHILASWGAVTAQQTVRSTATVTVTPTAPHPPSYTEPNTFQDTVLVFTNEYRKNHNASQLVWNEELTQYAQDWAQKCRWKHSNGPYGENLAFGYPNASSAVAAWGDEGLLYNYDQPTGFSEETGHFTQLVWRATLQVGCAAVDCGYDSGKDGKDSEGRWKKAQGWYVVCEYSPAGNVVGGSKALGGDDLGLFRVNVQSASTYSGPEATTTTESGPNPTATSTGCA
;
A
#
# COMPACT_ATOMS: atom_id res chain seq x y z
N MET A 1 -113.58 -5.42 -0.14
CA MET A 1 -112.12 -5.59 -0.08
C MET A 1 -111.68 -5.22 1.34
N ALA A 2 -111.88 -6.04 2.39
CA ALA A 2 -111.48 -7.42 2.63
C ALA A 2 -109.95 -7.58 2.76
N ILE A 3 -109.34 -8.21 3.75
CA ILE A 3 -109.79 -9.05 4.89
C ILE A 3 -108.52 -9.33 5.76
N ASN A 4 -108.71 -9.50 7.07
CA ASN A 4 -108.01 -10.36 8.05
C ASN A 4 -106.47 -10.52 8.08
N ARG A 5 -105.86 -10.33 9.27
CA ARG A 5 -105.60 -11.34 10.33
C ARG A 5 -104.87 -12.59 9.82
N LEU A 6 -103.73 -12.91 10.44
CA LEU A 6 -103.48 -14.13 11.25
C LEU A 6 -101.97 -14.31 11.53
N LEU A 7 -101.62 -14.46 12.81
CA LEU A 7 -100.44 -15.20 13.33
C LEU A 7 -100.53 -16.69 12.89
N PRO A 8 -99.53 -17.61 13.04
CA PRO A 8 -98.51 -17.64 14.10
C PRO A 8 -97.14 -18.31 13.76
N SER A 9 -96.28 -18.32 14.80
CA SER A 9 -95.30 -19.37 15.19
C SER A 9 -94.56 -20.18 14.13
N LEU A 10 -93.23 -20.10 14.17
CA LEU A 10 -92.43 -21.32 14.23
C LEU A 10 -91.10 -21.08 14.97
N LEU A 11 -90.83 -22.01 15.89
CA LEU A 11 -89.62 -22.12 16.70
C LEU A 11 -88.36 -22.36 15.85
N LEU A 12 -87.19 -22.06 16.42
CA LEU A 12 -86.13 -23.03 16.82
C LEU A 12 -84.69 -22.48 16.56
N GLN A 13 -83.85 -22.60 17.60
CA GLN A 13 -82.38 -22.79 17.60
C GLN A 13 -81.48 -21.55 17.43
N LEU A 14 -80.84 -21.11 18.53
CA LEU A 14 -79.52 -21.53 19.06
C LEU A 14 -78.35 -21.06 18.20
N SER A 15 -77.65 -20.01 18.68
CA SER A 15 -76.18 -19.99 18.67
C SER A 15 -75.68 -18.98 19.71
N PHE A 16 -75.01 -19.48 20.74
CA PHE A 16 -74.17 -18.67 21.61
C PHE A 16 -72.91 -18.28 20.83
N TRP A 17 -72.65 -16.98 20.70
CA TRP A 17 -71.33 -16.49 20.33
C TRP A 17 -70.75 -15.68 21.49
N SER A 18 -69.81 -16.30 22.20
CA SER A 18 -68.96 -15.64 23.17
C SER A 18 -68.06 -14.62 22.47
N HIS A 19 -68.18 -13.35 22.84
CA HIS A 19 -67.21 -12.34 22.43
C HIS A 19 -66.00 -12.40 23.38
N ILE A 20 -64.89 -12.97 22.90
CA ILE A 20 -63.58 -12.79 23.51
C ILE A 20 -62.95 -11.56 22.85
N LEU A 21 -62.85 -10.45 23.59
CA LEU A 21 -62.09 -9.28 23.17
C LEU A 21 -60.60 -9.55 23.42
N ALA A 22 -59.86 -9.87 22.36
CA ALA A 22 -58.40 -9.90 22.42
C ALA A 22 -57.88 -8.46 22.26
N SER A 23 -57.28 -7.90 23.31
CA SER A 23 -56.54 -6.65 23.26
C SER A 23 -55.18 -6.88 22.59
N TRP A 24 -54.98 -6.38 21.38
CA TRP A 24 -53.67 -6.37 20.73
C TRP A 24 -52.90 -5.14 21.21
N GLY A 25 -51.94 -5.33 22.11
CA GLY A 25 -50.93 -4.32 22.39
C GLY A 25 -49.99 -4.20 21.20
N ALA A 26 -49.87 -3.00 20.63
CA ALA A 26 -48.93 -2.73 19.55
C ALA A 26 -47.50 -2.77 20.10
N VAL A 27 -46.72 -3.78 19.71
CA VAL A 27 -45.27 -3.82 19.95
C VAL A 27 -44.58 -3.06 18.83
N THR A 28 -44.01 -1.89 19.14
CA THR A 28 -43.22 -1.11 18.18
C THR A 28 -41.79 -1.66 18.13
N ALA A 29 -41.42 -2.31 17.03
CA ALA A 29 -40.04 -2.69 16.77
C ALA A 29 -39.24 -1.47 16.28
N GLN A 30 -38.28 -0.98 17.07
CA GLN A 30 -37.31 0.02 16.61
C GLN A 30 -36.25 -0.67 15.76
N GLN A 31 -36.28 -0.43 14.44
CA GLN A 31 -35.29 -0.95 13.50
C GLN A 31 -34.12 0.04 13.41
N THR A 32 -32.98 -0.29 14.03
CA THR A 32 -31.76 0.50 13.92
C THR A 32 -31.14 0.27 12.53
N VAL A 33 -31.36 1.21 11.60
CA VAL A 33 -30.74 1.17 10.28
C VAL A 33 -29.25 1.49 10.43
N ARG A 34 -28.41 0.45 10.38
CA ARG A 34 -26.96 0.61 10.34
C ARG A 34 -26.58 1.12 8.95
N SER A 35 -26.21 2.39 8.85
CA SER A 35 -25.74 2.98 7.60
C SER A 35 -24.35 2.43 7.28
N THR A 36 -24.29 1.46 6.38
CA THR A 36 -23.02 0.95 5.84
C THR A 36 -22.52 1.97 4.83
N ALA A 37 -21.55 2.80 5.22
CA ALA A 37 -20.83 3.64 4.28
C ALA A 37 -20.16 2.73 3.25
N THR A 38 -20.66 2.76 2.02
CA THR A 38 -20.04 2.02 0.91
C THR A 38 -18.81 2.84 0.51
N VAL A 39 -17.62 2.37 0.85
CA VAL A 39 -16.39 2.92 0.27
C VAL A 39 -16.40 2.56 -1.21
N THR A 40 -16.80 3.52 -2.04
CA THR A 40 -16.66 3.41 -3.48
C THR A 40 -15.17 3.46 -3.79
N VAL A 41 -14.54 2.30 -3.95
CA VAL A 41 -13.26 2.18 -4.65
C VAL A 41 -13.49 2.58 -6.10
N THR A 42 -13.27 3.87 -6.39
CA THR A 42 -13.23 4.37 -7.75
C THR A 42 -12.13 3.58 -8.49
N PRO A 43 -12.43 2.97 -9.65
CA PRO A 43 -11.39 2.33 -10.45
C PRO A 43 -10.27 3.34 -10.72
N THR A 44 -9.03 2.93 -10.44
CA THR A 44 -7.81 3.73 -10.66
C THR A 44 -7.91 4.38 -12.03
N ALA A 45 -7.98 5.71 -12.06
CA ALA A 45 -7.91 6.45 -13.31
C ALA A 45 -6.63 6.00 -14.05
N PRO A 46 -6.66 5.85 -15.39
CA PRO A 46 -5.47 5.46 -16.17
C PRO A 46 -4.25 6.36 -15.90
N HIS A 47 -4.50 7.56 -15.36
CA HIS A 47 -3.48 8.50 -14.91
C HIS A 47 -3.87 9.01 -13.50
N PRO A 48 -3.37 8.42 -12.41
CA PRO A 48 -3.66 8.89 -11.06
C PRO A 48 -3.01 10.26 -10.82
N PRO A 49 -3.61 11.14 -9.99
CA PRO A 49 -3.03 12.45 -9.65
C PRO A 49 -1.61 12.36 -9.08
N SER A 50 -1.28 11.25 -8.39
CA SER A 50 0.06 10.98 -7.87
C SER A 50 1.12 10.82 -8.96
N TYR A 51 0.77 10.75 -10.25
CA TYR A 51 1.72 10.79 -11.36
C TYR A 51 1.52 11.99 -12.29
N THR A 52 0.32 12.55 -12.38
CA THR A 52 0.03 13.65 -13.32
C THR A 52 0.14 15.05 -12.73
N GLU A 53 0.02 15.20 -11.41
CA GLU A 53 0.08 16.49 -10.73
C GLU A 53 1.45 16.64 -10.05
N PRO A 54 2.31 17.58 -10.50
CA PRO A 54 3.69 17.69 -10.03
C PRO A 54 3.82 17.77 -8.50
N ASN A 55 3.04 18.65 -7.85
CA ASN A 55 3.08 18.81 -6.39
C ASN A 55 2.59 17.54 -5.67
N THR A 56 1.55 16.88 -6.18
CA THR A 56 1.04 15.65 -5.57
C THR A 56 2.07 14.52 -5.69
N PHE A 57 2.73 14.40 -6.85
CA PHE A 57 3.79 13.41 -7.06
C PHE A 57 4.98 13.67 -6.12
N GLN A 58 5.49 14.90 -6.09
CA GLN A 58 6.57 15.32 -5.20
C GLN A 58 6.24 15.04 -3.73
N ASP A 59 5.08 15.50 -3.26
CA ASP A 59 4.65 15.30 -1.87
C ASP A 59 4.51 13.81 -1.55
N THR A 60 3.93 13.03 -2.47
CA THR A 60 3.78 11.57 -2.29
C THR A 60 5.13 10.89 -2.14
N VAL A 61 6.09 11.19 -3.04
CA VAL A 61 7.42 10.61 -2.98
C VAL A 61 8.11 11.01 -1.67
N LEU A 62 8.16 12.29 -1.33
CA LEU A 62 8.82 12.76 -0.11
C LEU A 62 8.20 12.16 1.15
N VAL A 63 6.87 12.11 1.26
CA VAL A 63 6.18 11.58 2.44
C VAL A 63 6.54 10.10 2.63
N PHE A 64 6.41 9.28 1.59
CA PHE A 64 6.68 7.84 1.70
C PHE A 64 8.17 7.56 1.92
N THR A 65 9.05 8.19 1.14
CA THR A 65 10.51 8.07 1.33
C THR A 65 10.92 8.47 2.74
N ASN A 66 10.40 9.59 3.26
CA ASN A 66 10.78 10.08 4.58
C ASN A 66 10.18 9.27 5.73
N GLU A 67 9.06 8.57 5.53
CA GLU A 67 8.55 7.61 6.51
C GLU A 67 9.48 6.39 6.63
N TYR A 68 9.91 5.79 5.51
CA TYR A 68 10.93 4.72 5.55
C TYR A 68 12.22 5.23 6.20
N ARG A 69 12.72 6.40 5.79
CA ARG A 69 13.96 6.96 6.34
C ARG A 69 13.89 7.21 7.85
N LYS A 70 12.77 7.76 8.33
CA LYS A 70 12.52 7.95 9.76
C LYS A 70 12.59 6.62 10.51
N ASN A 71 11.95 5.57 9.98
CA ASN A 71 11.98 4.24 10.59
C ASN A 71 13.38 3.65 10.63
N HIS A 72 14.26 4.01 9.68
CA HIS A 72 15.64 3.53 9.59
C HIS A 72 16.68 4.55 10.10
N ASN A 73 16.28 5.46 10.99
CA ASN A 73 17.15 6.45 11.64
C ASN A 73 17.97 7.32 10.65
N ALA A 74 17.35 7.64 9.51
CA ALA A 74 17.87 8.53 8.49
C ALA A 74 17.11 9.86 8.50
N SER A 75 17.85 10.96 8.32
CA SER A 75 17.25 12.31 8.24
C SER A 75 16.38 12.45 7.00
N GLN A 76 15.37 13.32 7.07
CA GLN A 76 14.47 13.56 5.93
C GLN A 76 15.25 14.08 4.71
N LEU A 77 14.92 13.56 3.53
CA LEU A 77 15.37 14.13 2.27
C LEU A 77 14.60 15.40 1.96
N VAL A 78 15.28 16.33 1.31
CA VAL A 78 14.67 17.50 0.69
C VAL A 78 14.58 17.31 -0.82
N TRP A 79 13.54 17.87 -1.43
CA TRP A 79 13.38 17.84 -2.88
C TRP A 79 14.40 18.73 -3.57
N ASN A 80 14.92 18.30 -4.71
CA ASN A 80 15.86 19.05 -5.52
C ASN A 80 15.44 19.06 -7.00
N GLU A 81 15.22 20.25 -7.55
CA GLU A 81 14.74 20.42 -8.93
C GLU A 81 15.78 20.05 -10.00
N GLU A 82 17.08 20.17 -9.72
CA GLU A 82 18.13 19.74 -10.64
C GLU A 82 18.14 18.21 -10.79
N LEU A 83 17.99 17.49 -9.68
CA LEU A 83 17.83 16.03 -9.67
C LEU A 83 16.54 15.63 -10.40
N THR A 84 15.44 16.36 -10.18
CA THR A 84 14.16 16.15 -10.87
C THR A 84 14.30 16.31 -12.38
N GLN A 85 15.00 17.35 -12.84
CA GLN A 85 15.24 17.55 -14.27
C GLN A 85 16.08 16.41 -14.86
N TYR A 86 17.12 15.98 -14.16
CA TYR A 86 17.95 14.85 -14.60
C TYR A 86 17.12 13.56 -14.70
N ALA A 87 16.31 13.26 -13.67
CA ALA A 87 15.39 12.13 -13.65
C ALA A 87 14.40 12.19 -14.82
N GLN A 88 13.86 13.37 -15.12
CA GLN A 88 12.90 13.61 -16.20
C GLN A 88 13.52 13.34 -17.57
N ASP A 89 14.75 13.82 -17.81
CA ASP A 89 15.50 13.61 -19.04
C ASP A 89 15.84 12.13 -19.27
N TRP A 90 15.99 11.36 -18.19
CA TRP A 90 16.17 9.91 -18.28
C TRP A 90 14.84 9.18 -18.52
N ALA A 91 13.82 9.47 -17.70
CA ALA A 91 12.52 8.83 -17.73
C ALA A 91 11.84 8.93 -19.11
N GLN A 92 11.97 10.07 -19.80
CA GLN A 92 11.41 10.28 -21.15
C GLN A 92 11.90 9.28 -22.20
N LYS A 93 13.04 8.65 -21.96
CA LYS A 93 13.58 7.63 -22.87
C LYS A 93 12.86 6.28 -22.72
N CYS A 94 12.10 6.09 -21.64
CA CYS A 94 11.35 4.87 -21.35
C CYS A 94 12.22 3.59 -21.36
N ARG A 95 13.49 3.70 -20.98
CA ARG A 95 14.45 2.57 -20.98
C ARG A 95 14.51 1.96 -19.59
N TRP A 96 14.17 0.68 -19.45
CA TRP A 96 14.33 -0.05 -18.20
C TRP A 96 15.80 -0.42 -17.95
N LYS A 97 16.58 0.60 -17.58
CA LYS A 97 17.99 0.51 -17.21
C LYS A 97 18.40 1.79 -16.49
N HIS A 98 19.42 1.68 -15.65
CA HIS A 98 20.03 2.82 -14.98
C HIS A 98 20.67 3.81 -15.97
N SER A 99 20.68 5.09 -15.61
CA SER A 99 21.27 6.17 -16.38
C SER A 99 22.81 6.13 -16.38
N ASN A 100 23.41 5.50 -15.38
CA ASN A 100 24.84 5.56 -15.05
C ASN A 100 25.32 7.00 -14.82
N GLY A 101 24.43 7.85 -14.28
CA GLY A 101 24.73 9.23 -13.89
C GLY A 101 25.64 9.35 -12.66
N PRO A 102 25.94 10.59 -12.25
CA PRO A 102 26.75 10.86 -11.05
C PRO A 102 25.97 10.72 -9.73
N TYR A 103 24.66 10.48 -9.79
CA TYR A 103 23.76 10.40 -8.64
C TYR A 103 23.46 8.94 -8.29
N GLY A 104 22.93 8.72 -7.08
CA GLY A 104 22.25 7.46 -6.78
C GLY A 104 20.92 7.41 -7.51
N GLU A 105 20.43 6.23 -7.90
CA GLU A 105 19.24 6.14 -8.75
C GLU A 105 18.35 4.95 -8.35
N ASN A 106 17.05 5.19 -8.20
CA ASN A 106 16.04 4.12 -8.10
C ASN A 106 15.07 4.20 -9.28
N LEU A 107 14.70 3.03 -9.78
CA LEU A 107 13.80 2.87 -10.92
C LEU A 107 12.60 1.99 -10.55
N ALA A 108 11.40 2.35 -11.01
CA ALA A 108 10.21 1.51 -10.88
C ALA A 108 9.32 1.70 -12.10
N PHE A 109 8.59 0.66 -12.52
CA PHE A 109 7.53 0.83 -13.51
C PHE A 109 6.30 -0.02 -13.24
N GLY A 110 5.17 0.38 -13.81
CA GLY A 110 3.94 -0.42 -13.84
C GLY A 110 3.14 -0.42 -12.54
N TYR A 111 3.56 0.38 -11.55
CA TYR A 111 2.85 0.55 -10.29
C TYR A 111 1.65 1.48 -10.44
N PRO A 112 0.51 1.19 -9.77
CA PRO A 112 -0.74 1.92 -9.95
C PRO A 112 -0.73 3.35 -9.40
N ASN A 113 0.25 3.72 -8.56
CA ASN A 113 0.44 5.06 -8.01
C ASN A 113 1.87 5.23 -7.46
N ALA A 114 2.33 6.48 -7.32
CA ALA A 114 3.70 6.77 -6.89
C ALA A 114 4.05 6.19 -5.51
N SER A 115 3.10 6.20 -4.57
CA SER A 115 3.29 5.59 -3.25
C SER A 115 3.59 4.10 -3.33
N SER A 116 2.93 3.36 -4.23
CA SER A 116 3.21 1.93 -4.41
C SER A 116 4.57 1.66 -5.07
N ALA A 117 5.06 2.55 -5.94
CA ALA A 117 6.41 2.45 -6.50
C ALA A 117 7.48 2.65 -5.40
N VAL A 118 7.30 3.65 -4.54
CA VAL A 118 8.21 3.91 -3.41
C VAL A 118 8.13 2.79 -2.36
N ALA A 119 6.92 2.28 -2.08
CA ALA A 119 6.75 1.15 -1.16
C ALA A 119 7.47 -0.10 -1.67
N ALA A 120 7.40 -0.39 -2.98
CA ALA A 120 8.12 -1.53 -3.54
C ALA A 120 9.64 -1.44 -3.34
N TRP A 121 10.24 -0.25 -3.47
CA TRP A 121 11.64 -0.04 -3.11
C TRP A 121 11.89 -0.24 -1.62
N GLY A 122 11.02 0.31 -0.76
CA GLY A 122 11.18 0.22 0.69
C GLY A 122 11.03 -1.21 1.23
N ASP A 123 10.12 -1.99 0.65
CA ASP A 123 9.80 -3.36 1.09
C ASP A 123 10.92 -4.37 0.80
N GLU A 124 11.88 -4.03 -0.08
CA GLU A 124 13.13 -4.81 -0.19
C GLU A 124 13.91 -4.86 1.14
N GLY A 125 13.65 -3.93 2.06
CA GLY A 125 14.20 -3.96 3.42
C GLY A 125 13.78 -5.19 4.24
N LEU A 126 12.74 -5.91 3.83
CA LEU A 126 12.35 -7.21 4.39
C LEU A 126 13.34 -8.33 4.05
N LEU A 127 14.11 -8.16 2.98
CA LEU A 127 15.13 -9.11 2.51
C LEU A 127 16.54 -8.72 2.99
N TYR A 128 16.71 -7.51 3.52
CA TYR A 128 18.01 -7.00 3.94
C TYR A 128 18.46 -7.59 5.29
N ASN A 129 19.65 -8.18 5.32
CA ASN A 129 20.26 -8.67 6.55
C ASN A 129 21.12 -7.57 7.22
N TYR A 130 20.56 -6.94 8.26
CA TYR A 130 21.23 -5.88 9.01
C TYR A 130 22.42 -6.36 9.85
N ASP A 131 22.41 -7.62 10.29
CA ASP A 131 23.49 -8.21 11.09
C ASP A 131 24.69 -8.60 10.22
N GLN A 132 24.44 -8.90 8.94
CA GLN A 132 25.46 -9.26 7.97
C GLN A 132 25.28 -8.47 6.66
N PRO A 133 25.61 -7.17 6.64
CA PRO A 133 25.56 -6.38 5.42
C PRO A 133 26.46 -6.99 4.36
N THR A 134 25.93 -7.31 3.19
CA THR A 134 26.68 -7.87 2.06
C THR A 134 27.17 -6.82 1.08
N GLY A 135 26.81 -5.56 1.28
CA GLY A 135 27.05 -4.46 0.34
C GLY A 135 25.85 -4.27 -0.59
N PHE A 136 26.10 -3.83 -1.82
CA PHE A 136 25.06 -3.67 -2.84
C PHE A 136 24.61 -5.03 -3.38
N SER A 137 23.30 -5.21 -3.54
CA SER A 137 22.70 -6.30 -4.31
C SER A 137 21.51 -5.76 -5.10
N GLU A 138 21.19 -6.40 -6.23
CA GLU A 138 20.00 -6.06 -7.04
C GLU A 138 18.69 -6.31 -6.30
N GLU A 139 18.70 -7.16 -5.26
CA GLU A 139 17.50 -7.52 -4.48
C GLU A 139 17.15 -6.50 -3.40
N THR A 140 18.13 -5.72 -2.94
CA THR A 140 17.95 -4.76 -1.83
C THR A 140 18.45 -3.35 -2.13
N GLY A 141 19.00 -3.13 -3.32
CA GLY A 141 19.67 -1.91 -3.71
C GLY A 141 18.77 -0.69 -3.71
N HIS A 142 17.47 -0.85 -4.02
CA HIS A 142 16.54 0.26 -3.98
C HIS A 142 16.25 0.67 -2.54
N PHE A 143 16.03 -0.30 -1.65
CA PHE A 143 15.86 -0.03 -0.23
C PHE A 143 17.10 0.65 0.35
N THR A 144 18.29 0.10 0.14
CA THR A 144 19.51 0.66 0.73
C THR A 144 19.79 2.08 0.26
N GLN A 145 19.48 2.42 -0.99
CA GLN A 145 19.54 3.80 -1.48
C GLN A 145 18.49 4.69 -0.81
N LEU A 146 17.24 4.23 -0.71
CA LEU A 146 16.11 4.98 -0.13
C LEU A 146 16.43 5.41 1.32
N VAL A 147 16.97 4.50 2.12
CA VAL A 147 17.28 4.73 3.55
C VAL A 147 18.72 5.17 3.82
N TRP A 148 19.54 5.38 2.79
CA TRP A 148 20.94 5.75 2.95
C TRP A 148 21.10 7.05 3.75
N ARG A 149 21.65 6.98 4.96
CA ARG A 149 21.70 8.13 5.90
C ARG A 149 22.45 9.34 5.36
N ALA A 150 23.53 9.13 4.62
CA ALA A 150 24.33 10.23 4.05
C ALA A 150 23.66 10.92 2.85
N THR A 151 22.63 10.33 2.24
CA THR A 151 21.84 10.96 1.19
C THR A 151 21.00 12.07 1.79
N LEU A 152 21.00 13.25 1.17
CA LEU A 152 20.34 14.46 1.69
C LEU A 152 19.20 14.96 0.80
N GLN A 153 19.29 14.70 -0.49
CA GLN A 153 18.41 15.28 -1.50
C GLN A 153 17.89 14.19 -2.43
N VAL A 154 16.66 14.38 -2.91
CA VAL A 154 16.04 13.54 -3.93
C VAL A 154 15.33 14.42 -4.96
N GLY A 155 15.35 14.02 -6.22
CA GLY A 155 14.46 14.56 -7.23
C GLY A 155 14.00 13.43 -8.13
N CYS A 156 12.72 13.43 -8.51
CA CYS A 156 12.14 12.32 -9.26
C CYS A 156 11.28 12.82 -10.41
N ALA A 157 11.07 11.94 -11.38
CA ALA A 157 10.13 12.13 -12.46
C ALA A 157 9.31 10.86 -12.72
N ALA A 158 8.08 11.04 -13.19
CA ALA A 158 7.21 9.96 -13.65
C ALA A 158 6.81 10.23 -15.11
N VAL A 159 6.96 9.23 -15.98
CA VAL A 159 6.57 9.29 -17.39
C VAL A 159 5.72 8.07 -17.72
N ASP A 160 4.56 8.25 -18.35
CA ASP A 160 3.80 7.12 -18.89
C ASP A 160 4.43 6.64 -20.20
N CYS A 161 5.03 5.45 -20.14
CA CYS A 161 5.66 4.79 -21.27
C CYS A 161 4.70 3.92 -22.08
N GLY A 162 3.43 3.84 -21.66
CA GLY A 162 2.42 2.96 -22.24
C GLY A 162 2.75 1.48 -22.09
N TYR A 163 1.89 0.63 -22.63
CA TYR A 163 2.09 -0.82 -22.65
C TYR A 163 2.32 -1.31 -24.07
N ASP A 164 3.40 -2.05 -24.31
CA ASP A 164 3.63 -2.74 -25.57
C ASP A 164 3.20 -4.21 -25.45
N SER A 165 2.43 -4.69 -26.42
CA SER A 165 1.96 -6.09 -26.50
C SER A 165 2.98 -7.06 -27.14
N GLY A 166 4.18 -6.57 -27.48
CA GLY A 166 5.23 -7.33 -28.17
C GLY A 166 6.12 -8.14 -27.22
N LYS A 167 6.40 -9.40 -27.58
CA LYS A 167 6.97 -10.46 -26.72
C LYS A 167 8.33 -10.21 -26.06
N ASP A 168 9.06 -9.17 -26.47
CA ASP A 168 10.39 -8.89 -25.90
C ASP A 168 10.46 -7.53 -25.20
N GLY A 169 9.40 -6.70 -25.29
CA GLY A 169 9.32 -5.38 -24.67
C GLY A 169 10.56 -4.52 -24.91
N LYS A 170 11.21 -4.61 -26.07
CA LYS A 170 12.41 -3.81 -26.39
C LYS A 170 12.01 -2.49 -27.05
N ASP A 171 12.85 -1.47 -26.90
CA ASP A 171 12.68 -0.20 -27.62
C ASP A 171 12.71 -0.39 -29.15
N SER A 172 12.40 0.68 -29.89
CA SER A 172 12.38 0.70 -31.36
C SER A 172 13.68 0.20 -32.01
N GLU A 173 14.80 0.27 -31.31
CA GLU A 173 16.11 -0.20 -31.78
C GLU A 173 16.51 -1.59 -31.25
N GLY A 174 15.70 -2.23 -30.41
CA GLY A 174 15.97 -3.57 -29.88
C GLY A 174 17.13 -3.64 -28.87
N ARG A 175 17.54 -2.50 -28.29
CA ARG A 175 18.78 -2.37 -27.49
C ARG A 175 18.55 -2.55 -26.00
N TRP A 176 17.35 -2.23 -25.50
CA TRP A 176 16.99 -2.32 -24.09
C TRP A 176 15.51 -2.61 -23.94
N LYS A 177 15.14 -3.17 -22.79
CA LYS A 177 13.74 -3.31 -22.41
C LYS A 177 13.14 -1.92 -22.18
N LYS A 178 11.90 -1.73 -22.62
CA LYS A 178 11.08 -0.55 -22.43
C LYS A 178 10.31 -0.70 -21.12
N ALA A 179 10.32 0.35 -20.29
CA ALA A 179 9.46 0.41 -19.12
C ALA A 179 7.98 0.35 -19.54
N GLN A 180 7.13 -0.32 -18.75
CA GLN A 180 5.72 -0.54 -19.07
C GLN A 180 4.82 0.28 -18.13
N GLY A 181 3.88 1.05 -18.69
CA GLY A 181 3.05 2.00 -17.95
C GLY A 181 3.87 3.15 -17.36
N TRP A 182 3.47 3.62 -16.18
CA TRP A 182 4.19 4.66 -15.45
C TRP A 182 5.59 4.22 -15.07
N TYR A 183 6.60 4.94 -15.54
CA TYR A 183 8.01 4.77 -15.25
C TYR A 183 8.48 5.89 -14.31
N VAL A 184 8.89 5.52 -13.11
CA VAL A 184 9.40 6.41 -12.07
C VAL A 184 10.92 6.29 -12.01
N VAL A 185 11.59 7.42 -12.11
CA VAL A 185 13.04 7.58 -11.92
C VAL A 185 13.24 8.53 -10.76
N CYS A 186 14.03 8.14 -9.76
CA CYS A 186 14.42 9.01 -8.65
C CYS A 186 15.94 9.07 -8.54
N GLU A 187 16.47 10.29 -8.50
CA GLU A 187 17.89 10.59 -8.36
C GLU A 187 18.20 11.10 -6.95
N TYR A 188 19.32 10.68 -6.39
CA TYR A 188 19.69 10.88 -4.98
C TYR A 188 21.08 11.51 -4.87
N SER A 189 21.20 12.53 -4.01
CA SER A 189 22.46 13.23 -3.78
C SER A 189 22.74 13.50 -2.28
N PRO A 190 23.94 13.18 -1.77
CA PRO A 190 24.97 12.33 -2.38
C PRO A 190 24.46 10.92 -2.73
N ALA A 191 25.14 10.25 -3.65
CA ALA A 191 24.79 8.88 -4.03
C ALA A 191 24.91 7.91 -2.84
N GLY A 192 23.93 7.01 -2.72
CA GLY A 192 23.98 5.89 -1.81
C GLY A 192 24.68 4.68 -2.43
N ASN A 193 24.59 3.53 -1.77
CA ASN A 193 25.14 2.25 -2.26
C ASN A 193 26.64 2.29 -2.62
N VAL A 194 27.39 3.22 -2.04
CA VAL A 194 28.82 3.35 -2.28
C VAL A 194 29.54 2.23 -1.54
N VAL A 195 30.21 1.37 -2.31
CA VAL A 195 31.10 0.32 -1.80
C VAL A 195 32.40 0.96 -1.32
N GLY A 196 32.85 0.58 -0.13
CA GLY A 196 34.08 1.08 0.47
C GLY A 196 33.94 1.32 1.97
N GLY A 197 35.07 1.66 2.60
CA GLY A 197 35.12 1.99 4.01
C GLY A 197 36.42 2.68 4.39
N SER A 198 36.38 3.48 5.45
CA SER A 198 37.60 4.00 6.07
C SER A 198 38.09 3.00 7.12
N LYS A 199 39.36 3.11 7.55
CA LYS A 199 39.87 2.34 8.70
C LYS A 199 39.01 2.51 9.95
N ALA A 200 38.42 3.70 10.14
CA ALA A 200 37.51 3.98 11.24
C ALA A 200 36.17 3.22 11.14
N LEU A 201 35.82 2.73 9.96
CA LEU A 201 34.63 1.93 9.68
C LEU A 201 34.93 0.43 9.53
N GLY A 202 36.10 -0.02 10.00
CA GLY A 202 36.55 -1.41 9.90
C GLY A 202 37.50 -1.68 8.72
N GLY A 203 37.67 -0.72 7.81
CA GLY A 203 38.60 -0.81 6.68
C GLY A 203 38.22 -1.84 5.61
N ASP A 204 37.05 -2.47 5.72
CA ASP A 204 36.47 -3.30 4.68
C ASP A 204 35.54 -2.46 3.77
N ASP A 205 35.11 -3.08 2.67
CA ASP A 205 34.25 -2.43 1.67
C ASP A 205 32.78 -2.25 2.12
N LEU A 206 32.46 -2.67 3.36
CA LEU A 206 31.11 -2.71 3.92
C LEU A 206 30.91 -1.65 5.00
N GLY A 207 31.97 -0.95 5.40
CA GLY A 207 31.94 0.07 6.44
C GLY A 207 30.89 1.15 6.18
N LEU A 208 30.71 1.58 4.93
CA LEU A 208 29.69 2.56 4.56
C LEU A 208 28.27 2.01 4.65
N PHE A 209 28.03 0.74 4.28
CA PHE A 209 26.71 0.12 4.42
C PHE A 209 26.30 0.01 5.89
N ARG A 210 27.22 -0.42 6.76
CA ARG A 210 26.97 -0.55 8.21
C ARG A 210 26.57 0.74 8.91
N VAL A 211 26.99 1.90 8.41
CA VAL A 211 26.64 3.19 9.03
C VAL A 211 25.46 3.88 8.37
N ASN A 212 25.16 3.54 7.11
CA ASN A 212 24.11 4.20 6.34
C ASN A 212 22.80 3.43 6.28
N VAL A 213 22.80 2.11 6.45
CA VAL A 213 21.60 1.28 6.45
C VAL A 213 21.43 0.73 7.86
N GLN A 214 20.44 1.22 8.59
CA GLN A 214 20.17 0.79 9.97
C GLN A 214 18.87 -0.01 10.02
N SER A 215 18.75 -0.93 10.97
CA SER A 215 17.48 -1.63 11.20
C SER A 215 16.37 -0.67 11.58
N ALA A 216 15.13 -1.06 11.30
CA ALA A 216 13.97 -0.26 11.67
C ALA A 216 13.90 -0.09 13.19
N SER A 217 13.69 1.14 13.68
CA SER A 217 13.45 1.43 15.09
C SER A 217 12.06 0.97 15.51
N THR A 218 11.83 -0.33 15.75
CA THR A 218 10.60 -0.94 16.32
C THR A 218 9.27 -0.26 15.96
N TYR A 219 9.10 0.21 14.72
CA TYR A 219 7.88 0.86 14.27
C TYR A 219 7.08 -0.14 13.47
N SER A 220 6.06 -0.71 14.12
CA SER A 220 5.00 -1.48 13.47
C SER A 220 4.14 -0.50 12.67
N GLY A 221 4.45 -0.33 11.38
CA GLY A 221 3.59 0.36 10.43
C GLY A 221 2.19 -0.29 10.38
N PRO A 222 1.19 0.38 9.76
CA PRO A 222 -0.20 -0.05 9.78
C PRO A 222 -0.34 -1.44 9.15
N GLU A 223 -0.66 -2.40 10.02
CA GLU A 223 -0.74 -3.83 9.75
C GLU A 223 -1.77 -4.13 8.64
N ALA A 224 -1.28 -4.69 7.53
CA ALA A 224 -2.11 -5.44 6.60
C ALA A 224 -2.71 -6.61 7.38
N THR A 225 -4.03 -6.55 7.55
CA THR A 225 -4.84 -7.55 8.24
C THR A 225 -4.54 -8.93 7.70
N THR A 226 -3.83 -9.75 8.49
CA THR A 226 -3.72 -11.18 8.21
C THR A 226 -4.50 -11.93 9.27
N THR A 227 -5.74 -12.25 8.93
CA THR A 227 -6.53 -13.29 9.56
C THR A 227 -5.73 -14.59 9.58
N THR A 228 -5.38 -15.08 10.77
CA THR A 228 -5.31 -16.52 11.01
C THR A 228 -5.65 -16.81 12.46
N GLU A 229 -6.95 -16.99 12.73
CA GLU A 229 -7.35 -17.88 13.81
C GLU A 229 -6.98 -19.31 13.40
N SER A 230 -6.07 -19.93 14.14
CA SER A 230 -6.01 -21.38 14.27
C SER A 230 -5.65 -21.68 15.73
N GLY A 231 -6.60 -22.33 16.40
CA GLY A 231 -6.67 -22.51 17.84
C GLY A 231 -5.54 -23.31 18.52
N PRO A 232 -5.71 -23.61 19.81
CA PRO A 232 -4.63 -24.00 20.70
C PRO A 232 -4.28 -25.48 20.52
N ASN A 233 -2.98 -25.79 20.39
CA ASN A 233 -2.49 -27.15 20.53
C ASN A 233 -1.89 -27.35 21.94
N PRO A 234 -2.28 -28.40 22.68
CA PRO A 234 -1.95 -28.56 24.10
C PRO A 234 -0.77 -29.51 24.31
N THR A 235 0.24 -29.10 25.08
CA THR A 235 1.13 -29.96 25.91
C THR A 235 2.10 -28.99 26.64
N ALA A 236 2.44 -29.08 27.92
CA ALA A 236 2.54 -30.16 28.89
C ALA A 236 2.06 -29.65 30.27
N THR A 237 1.83 -30.44 31.31
CA THR A 237 2.89 -31.02 32.15
C THR A 237 2.24 -31.99 33.15
N SER A 238 2.77 -33.20 33.25
CA SER A 238 2.52 -34.10 34.37
C SER A 238 3.51 -33.79 35.50
N THR A 239 3.01 -33.38 36.66
CA THR A 239 3.67 -33.57 37.97
C THR A 239 2.69 -33.20 39.08
N GLY A 240 2.41 -34.11 40.03
CA GLY A 240 1.76 -33.76 41.29
C GLY A 240 0.83 -34.83 41.86
N CYS A 241 1.30 -35.48 42.92
CA CYS A 241 0.63 -36.49 43.74
C CYS A 241 -0.74 -36.08 44.30
N ALA A 242 -1.70 -37.02 44.27
CA ALA A 242 -2.47 -37.54 45.41
C ALA A 242 -3.22 -38.80 44.96
#